data_AF-A0A8T0DDN7-F1
#
_entry.id   AF-A0A8T0DDN7-F1
#
_cell.length_a   1.000
_cell.length_b   1.000
_cell.length_c   1.000
_cell.angle_alpha   90.00
_cell.angle_beta   90.00
_cell.angle_gamma   90.00
#
_symmetry.space_group_name_H-M   'P 1'
#
loop_
_entity.id
_entity.type
_entity.pdbx_description
1 polymer ?
#
loop_
_entity_poly.entity_id
_entity_poly.type
_entity_poly.pdbx_seq_one_letter_code
_entity_poly.pdbx_strand_id
1 'polypeptide(L)'
;MHIPLGIILCLICLSRQTSLTNGAELEGDPMFHIMDDNGTYCLLADFNLTVHITYALKAENKKATRSFSPTELLLKPEVKCGENQTLLSLYWNQEGASHNWSTVFNITKSTAPSSGNEIYFSLTSISLKYLSEESLFPGTATQDWKEVSTNQVVFKTVVGRHFQCENEQSIGMYLPGSTKKETDASLKMTNTKIEAFMQSEKPEFSKQKTICSADESPDNTVPIAVGVALAICIVVALVVFVIFNRRNRRMYGTV
;
A
#
# COMPACT_ATOMS: atom_id res chain seq x y z
N MET A 1 -3.17 11.76 -64.94
CA MET A 1 -4.39 11.75 -64.11
C MET A 1 -5.02 10.37 -64.28
N HIS A 2 -5.32 9.55 -63.29
CA HIS A 2 -5.09 9.46 -61.84
C HIS A 2 -5.52 8.02 -61.50
N ILE A 3 -4.78 7.34 -60.62
CA ILE A 3 -5.05 5.96 -60.17
C ILE A 3 -6.35 5.93 -59.33
N PRO A 4 -6.96 4.76 -59.08
CA PRO A 4 -7.02 4.38 -57.67
C PRO A 4 -6.56 2.94 -57.37
N LEU A 5 -5.56 2.88 -56.49
CA LEU A 5 -5.18 1.74 -55.66
C LEU A 5 -6.35 1.46 -54.70
N GLY A 6 -7.18 0.45 -54.98
CA GLY A 6 -8.29 0.12 -54.09
C GLY A 6 -8.68 -1.36 -54.03
N ILE A 7 -8.00 -2.25 -54.77
CA ILE A 7 -8.48 -3.63 -54.98
C ILE A 7 -7.52 -4.68 -54.37
N ILE A 8 -6.40 -4.28 -53.76
CA ILE A 8 -5.39 -5.21 -53.19
C ILE A 8 -5.43 -5.23 -51.64
N LEU A 9 -6.62 -5.12 -51.04
CA LEU A 9 -6.77 -5.24 -49.57
C LEU A 9 -8.04 -5.99 -49.15
N CYS A 10 -8.49 -6.96 -49.95
CA CYS A 10 -9.69 -7.75 -49.65
C CYS A 10 -9.46 -9.28 -49.63
N LEU A 11 -8.22 -9.74 -49.48
CA LEU A 11 -7.90 -11.19 -49.56
C LEU A 11 -7.08 -11.76 -48.38
N ILE A 12 -6.92 -11.04 -47.26
CA ILE A 12 -6.21 -11.57 -46.06
C ILE A 12 -7.12 -11.66 -44.83
N CYS A 13 -8.45 -11.64 -44.98
CA CYS A 13 -9.35 -11.73 -43.81
C CYS A 13 -10.33 -12.90 -43.86
N LEU A 14 -9.93 -14.03 -44.47
CA LEU A 14 -10.70 -15.27 -44.46
C LEU A 14 -9.79 -16.47 -44.21
N SER A 15 -9.36 -16.63 -42.95
CA SER A 15 -9.17 -17.96 -42.39
C SER A 15 -9.11 -17.93 -40.86
N ARG A 16 -10.12 -18.56 -40.25
CA ARG A 16 -10.09 -19.22 -38.92
C ARG A 16 -9.84 -18.35 -37.68
N GLN A 17 -10.88 -18.15 -36.88
CA GLN A 17 -11.12 -18.97 -35.69
C GLN A 17 -12.49 -18.71 -35.07
N THR A 18 -13.29 -19.77 -35.05
CA THR A 18 -14.31 -20.01 -34.02
C THR A 18 -13.61 -20.32 -32.70
N SER A 19 -13.90 -19.56 -31.64
CA SER A 19 -14.25 -20.12 -30.33
C SER A 19 -14.67 -19.00 -29.37
N LEU A 20 -15.81 -19.20 -28.74
CA LEU A 20 -16.30 -18.42 -27.61
C LEU A 20 -15.31 -18.54 -26.44
N THR A 21 -14.66 -17.43 -26.10
CA THR A 21 -14.14 -17.23 -24.74
C THR A 21 -14.58 -15.84 -24.33
N ASN A 22 -15.64 -15.76 -23.53
CA ASN A 22 -15.94 -14.58 -22.73
C ASN A 22 -14.82 -14.43 -21.70
N GLY A 23 -13.75 -13.73 -22.10
CA GLY A 23 -12.69 -13.25 -21.23
C GLY A 23 -12.46 -11.81 -21.61
N ALA A 24 -13.21 -10.90 -20.99
CA ALA A 24 -12.84 -9.49 -21.00
C ALA A 24 -11.53 -9.38 -20.22
N GLU A 25 -10.44 -9.30 -20.95
CA GLU A 25 -9.12 -8.93 -20.44
C GLU A 25 -9.22 -7.48 -19.97
N LEU A 26 -9.29 -7.27 -18.65
CA LEU A 26 -9.15 -5.95 -18.04
C LEU A 26 -7.65 -5.65 -17.99
N GLU A 27 -7.20 -4.67 -18.79
CA GLU A 27 -5.88 -4.05 -18.67
C GLU A 27 -5.68 -3.50 -17.25
N GLY A 28 -4.59 -3.92 -16.60
CA GLY A 28 -4.12 -3.40 -15.32
C GLY A 28 -3.17 -4.39 -14.64
N ASP A 29 -2.14 -3.90 -13.97
CA ASP A 29 -1.15 -4.63 -13.16
C ASP A 29 -1.76 -5.77 -12.29
N PRO A 30 -0.96 -6.75 -11.81
CA PRO A 30 -1.46 -7.97 -11.18
C PRO A 30 -2.31 -7.69 -9.93
N MET A 31 -3.61 -7.56 -10.14
CA MET A 31 -4.62 -7.49 -9.10
C MET A 31 -4.91 -8.91 -8.60
N PHE A 32 -4.50 -9.19 -7.36
CA PHE A 32 -4.87 -10.43 -6.68
C PHE A 32 -6.34 -10.42 -6.37
N HIS A 33 -7.03 -11.46 -6.81
CA HIS A 33 -8.43 -11.67 -6.55
C HIS A 33 -8.65 -13.07 -5.98
N ILE A 34 -9.36 -13.15 -4.87
CA ILE A 34 -9.73 -14.42 -4.23
C ILE A 34 -11.24 -14.47 -4.13
N MET A 35 -11.81 -15.61 -4.49
CA MET A 35 -13.22 -15.90 -4.37
C MET A 35 -13.51 -16.77 -3.14
N ASP A 36 -14.69 -16.60 -2.59
CA ASP A 36 -15.25 -17.51 -1.59
C ASP A 36 -15.87 -18.74 -2.26
N ASP A 37 -16.28 -19.72 -1.43
CA ASP A 37 -16.92 -20.95 -1.93
C ASP A 37 -18.29 -20.67 -2.61
N ASN A 38 -18.86 -19.48 -2.42
CA ASN A 38 -20.10 -19.03 -3.08
C ASN A 38 -19.85 -18.41 -4.46
N GLY A 39 -18.58 -18.29 -4.90
CA GLY A 39 -18.21 -17.69 -6.18
C GLY A 39 -18.22 -16.17 -6.19
N THR A 40 -18.22 -15.52 -5.02
CA THR A 40 -18.09 -14.07 -4.88
C THR A 40 -16.67 -13.68 -4.50
N TYR A 41 -16.20 -12.54 -4.99
CA TYR A 41 -14.92 -11.97 -4.58
C TYR A 41 -14.97 -11.55 -3.13
N CYS A 42 -13.96 -11.99 -2.37
CA CYS A 42 -13.84 -11.77 -0.94
C CYS A 42 -12.55 -11.05 -0.54
N LEU A 43 -11.54 -11.07 -1.40
CA LEU A 43 -10.34 -10.24 -1.29
C LEU A 43 -9.94 -9.72 -2.66
N LEU A 44 -9.69 -8.42 -2.73
CA LEU A 44 -8.99 -7.76 -3.83
C LEU A 44 -7.75 -7.06 -3.26
N ALA A 45 -6.60 -7.26 -3.88
CA ALA A 45 -5.37 -6.63 -3.48
C ALA A 45 -4.51 -6.27 -4.69
N ASP A 46 -3.97 -5.06 -4.68
CA ASP A 46 -3.10 -4.50 -5.70
C ASP A 46 -2.04 -3.67 -4.98
N PHE A 47 -0.76 -3.97 -5.18
CA PHE A 47 0.34 -3.27 -4.52
C PHE A 47 1.67 -3.62 -5.16
N ASN A 48 2.62 -2.69 -5.06
CA ASN A 48 4.02 -2.94 -5.35
C ASN A 48 4.74 -3.38 -4.08
N LEU A 49 5.62 -4.38 -4.20
CA LEU A 49 6.32 -4.97 -3.06
C LEU A 49 7.84 -4.84 -3.24
N THR A 50 8.52 -4.35 -2.21
CA THR A 50 9.99 -4.39 -2.12
C THR A 50 10.40 -4.87 -0.74
N VAL A 51 11.40 -5.75 -0.68
CA VAL A 51 11.90 -6.30 0.58
C VAL A 51 13.37 -5.93 0.77
N HIS A 52 13.70 -5.37 1.92
CA HIS A 52 15.06 -5.13 2.37
C HIS A 52 15.40 -6.14 3.47
N ILE A 53 16.42 -6.97 3.29
CA ILE A 53 16.84 -7.99 4.27
C ILE A 53 18.24 -7.65 4.75
N THR A 54 18.39 -7.56 6.06
CA THR A 54 19.69 -7.37 6.73
C THR A 54 20.17 -8.71 7.26
N TYR A 55 21.37 -9.13 6.84
CA TYR A 55 21.93 -10.43 7.15
C TYR A 55 23.37 -10.32 7.68
N ALA A 56 23.77 -11.29 8.50
CA ALA A 56 25.12 -11.35 9.06
C ALA A 56 26.12 -11.93 8.04
N LEU A 57 27.28 -11.29 7.94
CA LEU A 57 28.39 -11.78 7.12
C LEU A 57 29.25 -12.78 7.91
N LYS A 58 29.93 -13.70 7.19
CA LYS A 58 30.94 -14.61 7.76
C LYS A 58 32.07 -13.86 8.49
N ALA A 59 32.38 -12.64 8.05
CA ALA A 59 33.31 -11.76 8.74
C ALA A 59 32.67 -11.26 10.05
N GLU A 60 33.28 -11.60 11.19
CA GLU A 60 32.74 -11.32 12.52
C GLU A 60 32.28 -9.86 12.69
N ASN A 61 31.08 -9.70 13.24
CA ASN A 61 30.41 -8.42 13.57
C ASN A 61 30.06 -7.49 12.40
N LYS A 62 30.03 -7.97 11.16
CA LYS A 62 29.52 -7.18 10.02
C LYS A 62 28.14 -7.66 9.57
N LYS A 63 27.28 -6.70 9.26
CA LYS A 63 25.98 -6.94 8.62
C LYS A 63 25.98 -6.31 7.23
N ALA A 64 25.23 -6.91 6.32
CA ALA A 64 24.95 -6.38 4.99
C ALA A 64 23.44 -6.32 4.79
N THR A 65 22.97 -5.43 3.93
CA THR A 65 21.55 -5.31 3.58
C THR A 65 21.40 -5.47 2.07
N ARG A 66 20.44 -6.29 1.64
CA ARG A 66 20.09 -6.49 0.24
C ARG A 66 18.62 -6.14 0.00
N SER A 67 18.33 -5.64 -1.18
CA SER A 67 16.98 -5.29 -1.62
C SER A 67 16.52 -6.22 -2.72
N PHE A 68 15.27 -6.66 -2.63
CA PHE A 68 14.65 -7.60 -3.55
C PHE A 68 13.28 -7.05 -3.95
N SER A 69 13.01 -7.04 -5.24
CA SER A 69 11.68 -6.68 -5.77
C SER A 69 11.20 -7.87 -6.60
N PRO A 70 10.07 -8.49 -6.26
CA PRO A 70 9.50 -9.58 -7.05
C PRO A 70 9.33 -9.15 -8.50
N THR A 71 9.84 -9.94 -9.46
CA THR A 71 9.52 -9.74 -10.87
C THR A 71 8.08 -10.17 -11.16
N GLU A 72 7.64 -11.22 -10.48
CA GLU A 72 6.29 -11.77 -10.56
C GLU A 72 5.85 -12.22 -9.17
N LEU A 73 4.61 -11.90 -8.81
CA LEU A 73 3.96 -12.33 -7.58
C LEU A 73 2.80 -13.26 -7.95
N LEU A 74 2.79 -14.46 -7.40
CA LEU A 74 1.82 -15.49 -7.74
C LEU A 74 1.04 -15.93 -6.49
N LEU A 75 -0.28 -16.09 -6.65
CA LEU A 75 -1.18 -16.58 -5.60
C LEU A 75 -0.94 -18.06 -5.34
N LYS A 76 -0.85 -18.46 -4.08
CA LYS A 76 -0.90 -19.89 -3.73
C LYS A 76 -2.31 -20.44 -3.98
N PRO A 77 -2.43 -21.68 -4.52
CA PRO A 77 -3.72 -22.26 -4.92
C PRO A 77 -4.68 -22.54 -3.76
N GLU A 78 -4.18 -22.60 -2.52
CA GLU A 78 -4.96 -22.96 -1.33
C GLU A 78 -5.54 -21.75 -0.58
N VAL A 79 -5.41 -20.54 -1.14
CA VAL A 79 -5.89 -19.32 -0.47
C VAL A 79 -7.41 -19.26 -0.53
N LYS A 80 -8.04 -19.26 0.65
CA LYS A 80 -9.48 -19.04 0.83
C LYS A 80 -9.75 -17.90 1.81
N CYS A 81 -10.90 -17.25 1.64
CA CYS A 81 -11.40 -16.31 2.64
C CYS A 81 -12.11 -17.06 3.76
N GLY A 82 -11.66 -16.86 4.99
CA GLY A 82 -12.38 -17.31 6.17
C GLY A 82 -13.37 -16.25 6.65
N GLU A 83 -14.22 -16.64 7.59
CA GLU A 83 -15.25 -15.73 8.12
C GLU A 83 -14.64 -14.52 8.84
N ASN A 84 -13.60 -14.73 9.65
CA ASN A 84 -12.96 -13.70 10.48
C ASN A 84 -11.48 -13.49 10.15
N GLN A 85 -10.92 -14.30 9.27
CA GLN A 85 -9.51 -14.28 8.91
C GLN A 85 -9.33 -14.71 7.46
N THR A 86 -8.48 -13.99 6.73
CA THR A 86 -8.09 -14.30 5.36
C THR A 86 -6.57 -14.20 5.25
N LEU A 87 -5.95 -15.21 4.64
CA LEU A 87 -4.50 -15.29 4.47
C LEU A 87 -4.13 -15.13 2.99
N LEU A 88 -3.70 -13.94 2.59
CA LEU A 88 -3.15 -13.73 1.26
C LEU A 88 -1.73 -14.31 1.22
N SER A 89 -1.60 -15.50 0.63
CA SER A 89 -0.32 -16.20 0.52
C SER A 89 0.22 -16.09 -0.90
N LEU A 90 1.36 -15.42 -1.03
CA LEU A 90 2.06 -15.23 -2.29
C LEU A 90 3.34 -16.07 -2.32
N TYR A 91 3.70 -16.52 -3.51
CA TYR A 91 5.03 -17.02 -3.82
C TYR A 91 5.64 -16.20 -4.95
N TRP A 92 6.94 -15.98 -4.86
CA TRP A 92 7.69 -15.20 -5.82
C TRP A 92 9.12 -15.67 -5.84
N ASN A 93 9.81 -15.39 -6.94
CA ASN A 93 11.21 -15.73 -7.07
C ASN A 93 12.05 -14.47 -7.30
N GLN A 94 13.36 -14.61 -7.14
CA GLN A 94 14.33 -13.61 -7.55
C GLN A 94 15.26 -14.21 -8.59
N GLU A 95 15.79 -13.37 -9.47
CA GLU A 95 16.80 -13.81 -10.41
C GLU A 95 18.03 -14.34 -9.66
N GLY A 96 18.47 -15.56 -9.99
CA GLY A 96 19.60 -16.23 -9.32
C GLY A 96 19.23 -16.96 -8.01
N ALA A 97 17.95 -17.00 -7.64
CA ALA A 97 17.47 -17.77 -6.50
C ALA A 97 17.25 -19.24 -6.88
N SER A 98 17.64 -20.15 -5.98
CA SER A 98 17.43 -21.59 -6.18
C SER A 98 16.01 -22.05 -5.84
N HIS A 99 15.28 -21.29 -5.02
CA HIS A 99 13.95 -21.62 -4.53
C HIS A 99 13.05 -20.39 -4.43
N ASN A 100 11.75 -20.60 -4.67
CA ASN A 100 10.74 -19.56 -4.48
C ASN A 100 10.62 -19.16 -3.01
N TRP A 101 10.50 -17.86 -2.78
CA TRP A 101 10.18 -17.28 -1.48
C TRP A 101 8.67 -17.20 -1.31
N SER A 102 8.22 -17.02 -0.07
CA SER A 102 6.80 -16.89 0.22
C SER A 102 6.54 -15.75 1.19
N THR A 103 5.52 -14.96 0.89
CA THR A 103 5.03 -13.88 1.74
C THR A 103 3.57 -14.13 2.08
N VAL A 104 3.22 -14.04 3.36
CA VAL A 104 1.85 -14.26 3.84
C VAL A 104 1.37 -13.01 4.54
N PHE A 105 0.28 -12.44 4.06
CA PHE A 105 -0.41 -11.31 4.68
C PHE A 105 -1.65 -11.84 5.39
N ASN A 106 -1.75 -11.55 6.69
CA ASN A 106 -2.86 -11.99 7.53
C ASN A 106 -3.82 -10.83 7.77
N ILE A 107 -5.02 -10.95 7.22
CA ILE A 107 -6.06 -9.94 7.30
C ILE A 107 -7.16 -10.49 8.21
N THR A 108 -7.50 -9.75 9.26
CA THR A 108 -8.51 -10.18 10.25
C THR A 108 -9.68 -9.22 10.29
N LYS A 109 -10.86 -9.76 10.60
CA LYS A 109 -12.11 -9.02 10.79
C LYS A 109 -12.32 -8.79 12.29
N SER A 110 -12.69 -7.58 12.68
CA SER A 110 -12.97 -7.22 14.07
C SER A 110 -14.16 -6.28 14.17
N THR A 111 -14.92 -6.39 15.26
CA THR A 111 -16.04 -5.49 15.57
C THR A 111 -15.59 -4.47 16.61
N ALA A 112 -15.84 -3.18 16.37
CA ALA A 112 -15.56 -2.18 17.41
C ALA A 112 -16.58 -2.33 18.56
N PRO A 113 -16.13 -2.41 19.82
CA PRO A 113 -17.03 -2.58 20.96
C PRO A 113 -17.87 -1.34 21.30
N SER A 114 -17.55 -0.17 20.72
CA SER A 114 -18.07 1.13 21.19
C SER A 114 -18.69 2.02 20.11
N SER A 115 -18.71 1.60 18.85
CA SER A 115 -19.32 2.34 17.73
C SER A 115 -20.25 1.42 16.97
N GLY A 116 -21.56 1.72 17.02
CA GLY A 116 -22.67 0.84 16.61
C GLY A 116 -22.35 -0.12 15.46
N ASN A 117 -22.17 -1.40 15.79
CA ASN A 117 -22.06 -2.54 14.87
C ASN A 117 -21.11 -2.37 13.67
N GLU A 118 -20.14 -1.45 13.70
CA GLU A 118 -19.23 -1.26 12.57
C GLU A 118 -18.15 -2.36 12.56
N ILE A 119 -18.02 -3.01 11.41
CA ILE A 119 -17.09 -4.11 11.18
C ILE A 119 -15.87 -3.56 10.48
N TYR A 120 -14.69 -3.87 11.02
CA TYR A 120 -13.40 -3.45 10.48
C TYR A 120 -12.62 -4.64 9.99
N PHE A 121 -11.78 -4.42 8.99
CA PHE A 121 -10.70 -5.34 8.66
C PHE A 121 -9.34 -4.68 8.87
N SER A 122 -8.34 -5.48 9.17
CA SER A 122 -7.00 -5.01 9.47
C SER A 122 -5.96 -6.02 8.98
N LEU A 123 -4.89 -5.51 8.40
CA LEU A 123 -3.69 -6.30 8.13
C LEU A 123 -2.89 -6.40 9.44
N THR A 124 -2.94 -7.55 10.10
CA THR A 124 -2.44 -7.72 11.49
C THR A 124 -1.08 -8.40 11.58
N SER A 125 -0.71 -9.17 10.56
CA SER A 125 0.62 -9.76 10.51
C SER A 125 1.08 -9.96 9.07
N ILE A 126 2.39 -9.89 8.88
CA ILE A 126 3.05 -10.24 7.64
C ILE A 126 4.21 -11.16 7.98
N SER A 127 4.36 -12.26 7.25
CA SER A 127 5.54 -13.11 7.32
C SER A 127 6.19 -13.27 5.96
N LEU A 128 7.52 -13.34 5.96
CA LEU A 128 8.34 -13.62 4.79
C LEU A 128 9.24 -14.81 5.11
N LYS A 129 9.12 -15.86 4.30
CA LYS A 129 9.99 -17.02 4.31
C LYS A 129 10.88 -16.99 3.08
N TYR A 130 12.19 -16.96 3.31
CA TYR A 130 13.21 -16.87 2.28
C TYR A 130 14.38 -17.82 2.57
N LEU A 131 15.09 -18.21 1.53
CA LEU A 131 16.32 -18.98 1.65
C LEU A 131 17.51 -18.02 1.68
N SER A 132 18.27 -18.02 2.78
CA SER A 132 19.56 -17.35 2.83
C SER A 132 20.57 -18.23 2.09
N GLU A 133 21.00 -17.83 0.90
CA GLU A 133 21.97 -18.55 0.08
C GLU A 133 23.01 -17.59 -0.51
N GLU A 134 24.23 -18.09 -0.79
CA GLU A 134 25.37 -17.27 -1.22
C GLU A 134 25.11 -16.53 -2.55
N SER A 135 24.27 -17.08 -3.44
CA SER A 135 23.93 -16.44 -4.72
C SER A 135 23.17 -15.12 -4.54
N LEU A 136 22.27 -15.05 -3.56
CA LEU A 136 21.45 -13.87 -3.26
C LEU A 136 22.05 -13.02 -2.13
N PHE A 137 22.77 -13.66 -1.22
CA PHE A 137 23.36 -13.07 -0.02
C PHE A 137 24.88 -13.36 0.04
N PRO A 138 25.70 -12.65 -0.75
CA PRO A 138 27.14 -12.87 -0.76
C PRO A 138 27.75 -12.65 0.62
N GLY A 139 28.60 -13.59 1.03
CA GLY A 139 29.26 -13.61 2.33
C GLY A 139 28.35 -13.98 3.48
N THR A 140 27.13 -14.51 3.24
CA THR A 140 26.22 -14.93 4.30
C THR A 140 26.84 -15.98 5.22
N ALA A 141 26.64 -15.85 6.53
CA ALA A 141 27.19 -16.77 7.52
C ALA A 141 26.56 -18.18 7.47
N THR A 142 25.32 -18.29 7.00
CA THR A 142 24.53 -19.53 7.03
C THR A 142 23.73 -19.73 5.75
N GLN A 143 23.66 -20.98 5.26
CA GLN A 143 22.77 -21.36 4.17
C GLN A 143 21.55 -22.09 4.72
N ASP A 144 20.49 -21.35 5.06
CA ASP A 144 19.30 -21.90 5.72
C ASP A 144 18.04 -21.11 5.36
N TRP A 145 16.89 -21.77 5.50
CA TRP A 145 15.59 -21.09 5.49
C TRP A 145 15.47 -20.16 6.70
N LYS A 146 15.10 -18.91 6.43
CA LYS A 146 14.79 -17.90 7.45
C LYS A 146 13.34 -17.49 7.29
N GLU A 147 12.72 -17.18 8.42
CA GLU A 147 11.39 -16.61 8.47
C GLU A 147 11.42 -15.38 9.35
N VAL A 148 11.00 -14.25 8.79
CA VAL A 148 10.87 -12.98 9.50
C VAL A 148 9.40 -12.59 9.51
N SER A 149 8.93 -12.03 10.61
CA SER A 149 7.52 -11.67 10.73
C SER A 149 7.32 -10.41 11.57
N THR A 150 6.13 -9.84 11.42
CA THR A 150 5.59 -8.81 12.30
C THR A 150 4.17 -9.17 12.69
N ASN A 151 3.79 -8.86 13.92
CA ASN A 151 2.43 -9.05 14.46
C ASN A 151 1.81 -7.71 14.86
N GLN A 152 2.19 -6.64 14.15
CA GLN A 152 1.64 -5.30 14.34
C GLN A 152 0.56 -5.03 13.31
N VAL A 153 -0.46 -4.28 13.73
CA VAL A 153 -1.49 -3.78 12.83
C VAL A 153 -0.86 -2.77 11.87
N VAL A 154 -0.82 -3.10 10.57
CA VAL A 154 -0.24 -2.27 9.51
C VAL A 154 -1.22 -1.18 9.08
N PHE A 155 -2.48 -1.57 8.88
CA PHE A 155 -3.58 -0.65 8.63
C PHE A 155 -4.90 -1.24 9.14
N LYS A 156 -5.89 -0.36 9.29
CA LYS A 156 -7.26 -0.70 9.67
C LYS A 156 -8.22 0.13 8.84
N THR A 157 -9.26 -0.50 8.32
CA THR A 157 -10.36 0.16 7.61
C THR A 157 -11.68 -0.56 7.86
N VAL A 158 -12.79 0.05 7.45
CA VAL A 158 -14.15 -0.45 7.62
C VAL A 158 -14.47 -1.41 6.47
N VAL A 159 -15.15 -2.53 6.75
CA VAL A 159 -15.63 -3.45 5.71
C VAL A 159 -16.61 -2.72 4.78
N GLY A 160 -16.48 -2.93 3.47
CA GLY A 160 -17.21 -2.16 2.44
C GLY A 160 -16.51 -0.88 2.00
N ARG A 161 -15.25 -0.69 2.40
CA ARG A 161 -14.31 0.30 1.87
C ARG A 161 -13.03 -0.39 1.46
N HIS A 162 -12.36 0.11 0.42
CA HIS A 162 -10.97 -0.30 0.16
C HIS A 162 -9.99 0.61 0.89
N PHE A 163 -8.93 0.03 1.42
CA PHE A 163 -7.76 0.76 1.85
C PHE A 163 -6.98 1.22 0.62
N GLN A 164 -6.49 2.46 0.60
CA GLN A 164 -5.66 3.02 -0.47
C GLN A 164 -4.46 3.77 0.13
N CYS A 165 -3.25 3.48 -0.34
CA CYS A 165 -2.03 4.18 0.03
C CYS A 165 -1.06 4.23 -1.15
N GLU A 166 -0.89 5.40 -1.75
CA GLU A 166 0.02 5.65 -2.87
C GLU A 166 1.46 5.77 -2.37
N ASN A 167 1.68 6.47 -1.26
CA ASN A 167 3.00 6.61 -0.65
C ASN A 167 3.52 5.32 -0.01
N GLU A 168 4.85 5.27 0.14
CA GLU A 168 5.56 4.11 0.69
C GLU A 168 5.19 3.84 2.14
N GLN A 169 4.72 2.62 2.39
CA GLN A 169 4.53 2.04 3.72
C GLN A 169 5.69 1.11 4.02
N SER A 170 6.47 1.41 5.06
CA SER A 170 7.62 0.58 5.47
C SER A 170 7.29 -0.19 6.76
N ILE A 171 7.32 -1.52 6.68
CA ILE A 171 6.97 -2.43 7.75
C ILE A 171 8.22 -3.18 8.21
N GLY A 172 8.61 -3.00 9.47
CA GLY A 172 9.70 -3.76 10.08
C GLY A 172 9.28 -5.18 10.47
N MET A 173 10.13 -6.16 10.13
CA MET A 173 9.97 -7.58 10.43
C MET A 173 11.20 -8.09 11.18
N TYR A 174 10.98 -9.11 12.02
CA TYR A 174 11.97 -9.61 12.97
C TYR A 174 12.09 -11.13 12.88
N LEU A 175 13.29 -11.64 13.11
CA LEU A 175 13.53 -13.07 13.30
C LEU A 175 12.91 -13.55 14.64
N PRO A 176 12.55 -14.83 14.76
CA PRO A 176 12.11 -15.43 16.02
C PRO A 176 13.15 -15.21 17.13
N GLY A 177 12.71 -14.72 18.28
CA GLY A 177 13.60 -14.44 19.41
C GLY A 177 14.46 -13.19 19.30
N SER A 178 14.29 -12.38 18.24
CA SER A 178 14.96 -11.07 18.12
C SER A 178 14.50 -10.13 19.23
N THR A 179 15.44 -9.32 19.74
CA THR A 179 15.16 -8.34 20.81
C THR A 179 14.40 -7.10 20.33
N LYS A 180 14.00 -7.07 19.04
CA LYS A 180 13.34 -5.94 18.35
C LYS A 180 14.08 -4.60 18.42
N LYS A 181 15.36 -4.61 18.81
CA LYS A 181 16.22 -3.42 18.83
C LYS A 181 16.61 -2.97 17.43
N GLU A 182 16.79 -3.93 16.53
CA GLU A 182 17.08 -3.70 15.11
C GLU A 182 16.14 -4.57 14.28
N THR A 183 15.80 -4.06 13.10
CA THR A 183 14.94 -4.75 12.14
C THR A 183 15.76 -5.71 11.30
N ASP A 184 15.36 -6.99 11.27
CA ASP A 184 16.04 -8.03 10.48
C ASP A 184 15.65 -7.95 9.00
N ALA A 185 14.42 -7.52 8.70
CA ALA A 185 13.97 -7.21 7.35
C ALA A 185 12.90 -6.11 7.34
N SER A 186 12.86 -5.29 6.31
CA SER A 186 11.83 -4.28 6.09
C SER A 186 11.08 -4.60 4.80
N LEU A 187 9.76 -4.70 4.89
CA LEU A 187 8.87 -4.89 3.75
C LEU A 187 8.23 -3.54 3.43
N LYS A 188 8.37 -3.11 2.18
CA LYS A 188 7.84 -1.88 1.66
C LYS A 188 6.71 -2.14 0.70
N MET A 189 5.61 -1.43 0.87
CA MET A 189 4.46 -1.44 -0.03
C MET A 189 4.21 -0.04 -0.58
N THR A 190 3.99 0.08 -1.88
CA THR A 190 3.57 1.34 -2.54
C THR A 190 2.39 1.07 -3.46
N ASN A 191 1.62 2.11 -3.80
CA ASN A 191 0.41 1.97 -4.63
C ASN A 191 -0.56 0.90 -4.10
N THR A 192 -0.64 0.76 -2.78
CA THR A 192 -1.41 -0.27 -2.10
C THR A 192 -2.90 0.02 -2.20
N LYS A 193 -3.68 -0.93 -2.72
CA LYS A 193 -5.14 -1.00 -2.62
C LYS A 193 -5.53 -2.38 -2.12
N ILE A 194 -6.25 -2.45 -1.00
CA ILE A 194 -6.69 -3.72 -0.42
C ILE A 194 -8.12 -3.59 0.07
N GLU A 195 -8.96 -4.55 -0.31
CA GLU A 195 -10.30 -4.72 0.21
C GLU A 195 -10.53 -6.18 0.56
N ALA A 196 -11.04 -6.44 1.76
CA ALA A 196 -11.23 -7.77 2.30
C ALA A 196 -12.63 -7.96 2.90
N PHE A 197 -13.05 -9.22 2.97
CA PHE A 197 -14.35 -9.65 3.49
C PHE A 197 -15.53 -9.02 2.75
N MET A 198 -15.36 -8.75 1.46
CA MET A 198 -16.44 -8.29 0.59
C MET A 198 -17.26 -9.48 0.06
N GLN A 199 -18.43 -9.19 -0.49
CA GLN A 199 -19.28 -10.16 -1.20
C GLN A 199 -19.65 -9.52 -2.53
N SER A 200 -18.70 -9.49 -3.47
CA SER A 200 -18.88 -8.83 -4.78
C SER A 200 -18.92 -9.87 -5.89
N GLU A 201 -19.81 -9.69 -6.86
CA GLU A 201 -19.83 -10.51 -8.09
C GLU A 201 -18.77 -10.09 -9.10
N LYS A 202 -18.16 -8.91 -8.91
CA LYS A 202 -17.16 -8.32 -9.80
C LYS A 202 -15.82 -8.07 -9.09
N PRO A 203 -14.69 -8.19 -9.79
CA PRO A 203 -13.37 -7.90 -9.24
C PRO A 203 -13.10 -6.39 -9.23
N GLU A 204 -13.98 -5.62 -8.58
CA GLU A 204 -13.89 -4.16 -8.50
C GLU A 204 -13.84 -3.73 -7.04
N PHE A 205 -12.95 -2.78 -6.71
CA PHE A 205 -12.91 -2.15 -5.40
C PHE A 205 -14.19 -1.33 -5.14
N SER A 206 -14.58 -1.26 -3.88
CA SER A 206 -15.67 -0.43 -3.40
C SER A 206 -15.45 1.05 -3.75
N LYS A 207 -16.55 1.79 -3.93
CA LYS A 207 -16.48 3.22 -4.26
C LYS A 207 -15.93 4.07 -3.12
N GLN A 208 -16.13 3.62 -1.89
CA GLN A 208 -15.64 4.31 -0.69
C GLN A 208 -14.23 3.83 -0.37
N LYS A 209 -13.34 4.76 -0.02
CA LYS A 209 -11.94 4.47 0.30
C LYS A 209 -11.53 4.99 1.67
N THR A 210 -10.54 4.34 2.28
CA THR A 210 -9.80 4.84 3.43
C THR A 210 -8.36 5.08 2.98
N ILE A 211 -7.92 6.33 3.04
CA ILE A 211 -6.53 6.69 2.71
C ILE A 211 -5.60 6.47 3.91
N CYS A 212 -4.33 6.20 3.65
CA CYS A 212 -3.33 6.13 4.71
C CYS A 212 -2.87 7.52 5.16
N SER A 213 -2.34 7.63 6.38
CA SER A 213 -1.83 8.90 6.93
C SER A 213 -0.65 9.49 6.15
N ALA A 214 0.06 8.69 5.36
CA ALA A 214 1.13 9.19 4.49
C ALA A 214 0.60 9.98 3.28
N ASP A 215 -0.62 9.67 2.83
CA ASP A 215 -1.30 10.36 1.73
C ASP A 215 -2.17 11.53 2.22
N GLU A 216 -2.38 11.65 3.53
CA GLU A 216 -3.15 12.74 4.09
C GLU A 216 -2.43 14.07 3.87
N SER A 217 -3.10 15.01 3.20
CA SER A 217 -2.61 16.37 3.05
C SER A 217 -2.54 17.04 4.43
N PRO A 218 -1.48 17.82 4.73
CA PRO A 218 -1.37 18.50 6.02
C PRO A 218 -2.58 19.41 6.25
N ASP A 219 -3.18 19.30 7.45
CA ASP A 219 -4.28 20.16 7.86
C ASP A 219 -3.76 21.58 8.15
N ASN A 220 -3.83 22.43 7.13
CA ASN A 220 -3.42 23.82 7.22
C ASN A 220 -4.50 24.72 7.84
N THR A 221 -5.63 24.18 8.29
CA THR A 221 -6.74 24.96 8.84
C THR A 221 -6.30 25.79 10.04
N VAL A 222 -5.54 25.18 10.96
CA VAL A 222 -5.03 25.85 12.17
C VAL A 222 -4.06 27.00 11.84
N PRO A 223 -2.95 26.80 11.09
CA PRO A 223 -2.05 27.90 10.78
C PRO A 223 -2.70 29.01 9.95
N ILE A 224 -3.64 28.68 9.06
CA ILE A 224 -4.41 29.67 8.29
C ILE A 224 -5.28 30.53 9.23
N ALA A 225 -6.03 29.91 10.15
CA ALA A 225 -6.89 30.63 11.08
C ALA A 225 -6.07 31.58 11.98
N VAL A 226 -4.91 31.12 12.48
CA VAL A 226 -4.01 31.96 13.27
C VAL A 226 -3.46 33.14 12.44
N GLY A 227 -3.07 32.89 11.19
CA GLY A 227 -2.61 33.95 10.29
C GLY A 227 -3.65 35.04 10.04
N VAL A 228 -4.91 34.65 9.81
CA VAL A 228 -6.03 35.58 9.61
C VAL A 228 -6.30 36.40 10.88
N ALA A 229 -6.31 35.76 12.06
CA ALA A 229 -6.53 36.45 13.33
C ALA A 229 -5.44 37.50 13.60
N LEU A 230 -4.17 37.17 13.35
CA LEU A 230 -3.05 38.11 13.51
C LEU A 230 -3.16 39.30 12.55
N ALA A 231 -3.53 39.08 11.28
CA ALA A 231 -3.73 40.16 10.32
C ALA A 231 -4.83 41.14 10.76
N ILE A 232 -5.97 40.62 11.25
CA ILE A 232 -7.07 41.44 11.76
C ILE A 232 -6.61 42.28 12.96
N CYS A 233 -5.92 41.66 13.93
CA CYS A 233 -5.38 42.36 15.10
C CYS A 233 -4.44 43.50 14.72
N ILE A 234 -3.56 43.30 13.72
CA ILE A 234 -2.65 44.34 13.22
C ILE A 234 -3.43 45.50 12.59
N VAL A 235 -4.42 45.20 11.74
CA VAL A 235 -5.25 46.25 11.10
C VAL A 235 -5.98 47.07 12.16
N VAL A 236 -6.58 46.43 13.17
CA VAL A 236 -7.26 47.11 14.27
C VAL A 236 -6.27 47.99 15.06
N ALA A 237 -5.09 47.47 15.40
CA ALA A 237 -4.06 48.22 16.10
C ALA A 237 -3.60 49.45 15.30
N LEU A 238 -3.42 49.33 13.98
CA LEU A 238 -3.06 50.44 13.10
C LEU A 238 -4.16 51.51 13.03
N VAL A 239 -5.42 51.11 12.91
CA VAL A 239 -6.56 52.05 12.91
C VAL A 239 -6.61 52.81 14.23
N VAL A 240 -6.49 52.12 15.37
CA VAL A 240 -6.45 52.75 16.69
C VAL A 240 -5.26 53.71 16.83
N PHE A 241 -4.07 53.28 16.41
CA PHE A 241 -2.86 54.10 16.44
C PHE A 241 -3.02 55.39 15.62
N VAL A 242 -3.56 55.29 14.39
CA VAL A 242 -3.81 56.45 13.53
C VAL A 242 -4.82 57.41 14.16
N ILE A 243 -5.92 56.91 14.75
CA ILE A 243 -6.91 57.74 15.43
C ILE A 243 -6.29 58.43 16.67
N PHE A 244 -5.56 57.69 17.50
CA PHE A 244 -4.91 58.21 18.70
C PHE A 244 -3.91 59.31 18.35
N ASN A 245 -3.04 59.06 17.37
CA ASN A 245 -2.04 60.03 16.93
C ASN A 245 -2.71 61.28 16.32
N ARG A 246 -3.78 61.10 15.54
CA ARG A 246 -4.57 62.22 15.01
C ARG A 246 -5.20 63.08 16.12
N ARG A 247 -5.68 62.45 17.20
CA ARG A 247 -6.21 63.18 18.37
C ARG A 247 -5.11 63.93 19.12
N ASN A 248 -3.95 63.31 19.31
CA ASN A 248 -2.84 63.93 20.03
C ASN A 248 -2.29 65.16 19.30
N ARG A 249 -2.19 65.12 17.95
CA ARG A 249 -1.80 66.29 17.14
C ARG A 249 -2.76 67.48 17.27
N ARG A 250 -4.04 67.26 17.59
CA ARG A 250 -5.01 68.35 17.79
C ARG A 250 -4.85 69.06 19.14
N MET A 251 -4.25 68.42 20.14
CA MET A 251 -4.07 68.99 21.48
C MET A 251 -2.89 69.97 21.59
N TYR A 252 -1.92 69.91 20.69
CA TYR A 252 -0.77 70.86 20.65
C TYR A 252 -1.03 72.10 19.77
N GLY A 253 -2.23 72.25 19.21
CA GLY A 253 -2.58 73.32 18.26
C GLY A 253 -3.45 74.45 18.83
N THR A 254 -3.69 74.49 20.14
CA THR A 254 -4.39 75.59 20.80
C THR A 254 -3.39 76.41 21.62
N VAL A 255 -2.88 77.48 21.01
CA VAL A 255 -2.33 78.67 21.69
C VAL A 255 -3.35 79.79 21.50
#